data_AF-A0A2E8CWV6-F1
#
_entry.id   AF-A0A2E8CWV6-F1
#
_cell.length_a   1.000
_cell.length_b   1.000
_cell.length_c   1.000
_cell.angle_alpha   90.00
_cell.angle_beta   90.00
_cell.angle_gamma   90.00
#
_symmetry.space_group_name_H-M   'P 1'
#
loop_
_entity.id
_entity.type
_entity.pdbx_description
1 polymer ?
#
loop_
_entity_poly.entity_id
_entity_poly.type
_entity_poly.pdbx_seq_one_letter_code
_entity_poly.pdbx_strand_id
1 'polypeptide(L)'
;MIQNTSFQKKVVYLGLIALLMIPLYLIGHPATGGLNASPGGQLAQLRSDYDLAPSELGDIDPASESMKLATLGMRGVAANILWTKANHYKKTKDWEKLVASVKQMAKLQPNFVSIWEFQSHNLSYNISAEHDDYKFRYLWVKKGVEFLLKGTRYNRKESKLPWTVGWYTGQKFGRADEHRQFRVLFPDDEDFHDQLAKHVTMDDARGGRENKPDNWLTSRLWFDAAYTIVETADAPIRGKAPHIFYSDGPKSLMNYATAIESEGILGDIAEYAWKRAGDSWDRYGQRIVPHSTGIRFRLGDQQEAKTEVVRLVAQLDQLVPGLRARIVKERTDSLTPEEQAAMAKTYAELTRPSEQMHRFEAEQKIQVSHEEVAERAPSNVKAAAFRLAKETRAKEDEAVKIARYRENVNYDYWQARCRIEQLPRTVAAREDVYLAKEKMKTAKLVEARQLFESAWQKWGGIFKEHTVLANRLTEDDLVEDIQVYMQLLEQLDEELPKEFILQDLLDKFPPLSPKEQPPSGSAAVTDGTPAEKSEEGAAAAPSKPDGDKPAEEKSKKDGDASTDTAPTADGESPATDVDSE
;
A
#
# COMPACT_ATOMS: atom_id res chain seq x y z
N MET A 1 -73.98 -9.66 31.89
CA MET A 1 -73.45 -9.94 30.53
C MET A 1 -72.00 -9.44 30.32
N ILE A 2 -71.10 -9.44 31.32
CA ILE A 2 -69.78 -8.77 31.19
C ILE A 2 -68.62 -9.74 30.83
N GLN A 3 -68.73 -11.05 31.11
CA GLN A 3 -67.63 -11.99 30.84
C GLN A 3 -67.37 -12.25 29.35
N ASN A 4 -68.41 -12.29 28.50
CA ASN A 4 -68.27 -12.58 27.07
C ASN A 4 -67.42 -11.55 26.32
N THR A 5 -67.50 -10.26 26.65
CA THR A 5 -66.73 -9.22 25.93
C THR A 5 -65.22 -9.29 26.21
N SER A 6 -64.81 -9.80 27.37
CA SER A 6 -63.39 -10.09 27.66
C SER A 6 -62.88 -11.28 26.85
N PHE A 7 -63.68 -12.36 26.79
CA PHE A 7 -63.36 -13.54 25.97
C PHE A 7 -63.32 -13.21 24.47
N GLN A 8 -64.32 -12.51 23.96
CA GLN A 8 -64.38 -12.04 22.57
C GLN A 8 -63.18 -11.17 22.20
N LYS A 9 -62.77 -10.22 23.06
CA LYS A 9 -61.55 -9.42 22.83
C LYS A 9 -60.29 -10.30 22.77
N LYS A 10 -60.14 -11.30 23.64
CA LYS A 10 -59.01 -12.26 23.58
C LYS A 10 -59.01 -13.09 22.30
N VAL A 11 -60.17 -13.56 21.84
CA VAL A 11 -60.31 -14.30 20.57
C VAL A 11 -59.98 -13.40 19.37
N VAL A 12 -60.46 -12.15 19.36
CA VAL A 12 -60.13 -11.17 18.32
C VAL A 12 -58.63 -10.84 18.31
N TYR A 13 -58.00 -10.64 19.48
CA TYR A 13 -56.55 -10.41 19.56
C TYR A 13 -55.75 -11.63 19.09
N LEU A 14 -56.15 -12.86 19.43
CA LEU A 14 -55.54 -14.07 18.90
C LEU A 14 -55.68 -14.18 17.37
N GLY A 15 -56.86 -13.85 16.82
CA GLY A 15 -57.08 -13.80 15.37
C GLY A 15 -56.22 -12.75 14.67
N LEU A 16 -56.08 -11.55 15.26
CA LEU A 16 -55.20 -10.50 14.74
C LEU A 16 -53.71 -10.87 14.83
N ILE A 17 -53.28 -11.51 15.92
CA ILE A 17 -51.91 -12.03 16.07
C ILE A 17 -51.64 -13.11 15.02
N ALA A 18 -52.55 -14.07 14.83
CA ALA A 18 -52.41 -15.10 13.81
C ALA A 18 -52.35 -14.50 12.39
N LEU A 19 -53.17 -13.47 12.11
CA LEU A 19 -53.17 -12.77 10.82
C LEU A 19 -51.89 -11.95 10.59
N LEU A 20 -51.29 -11.36 11.64
CA LEU A 20 -49.99 -10.68 11.58
C LEU A 20 -48.80 -11.65 11.46
N MET A 21 -48.93 -12.88 11.97
CA MET A 21 -47.90 -13.92 11.82
C MET A 21 -47.75 -14.41 10.37
N ILE A 22 -48.79 -14.30 9.53
CA ILE A 22 -48.73 -14.69 8.11
C ILE A 22 -47.70 -13.88 7.31
N PRO A 23 -47.76 -12.52 7.23
CA PRO A 23 -46.74 -11.75 6.53
C PRO A 23 -45.36 -11.84 7.20
N LEU A 24 -45.29 -11.92 8.54
CA LEU A 24 -44.02 -12.15 9.25
C LEU A 24 -43.35 -13.47 8.82
N TYR A 25 -44.12 -14.55 8.65
CA TYR A 25 -43.63 -15.83 8.15
C TYR A 25 -43.20 -15.75 6.68
N LEU A 26 -44.03 -15.17 5.80
CA LEU A 26 -43.75 -15.02 4.36
C LEU A 26 -42.50 -14.16 4.08
N ILE A 27 -42.23 -13.16 4.92
CA ILE A 27 -41.03 -12.33 4.80
C ILE A 27 -39.83 -13.01 5.48
N GLY A 28 -40.00 -13.54 6.69
CA GLY A 28 -38.90 -13.79 7.62
C GLY A 28 -38.52 -15.24 7.91
N HIS A 29 -39.23 -16.26 7.40
CA HIS A 29 -38.81 -17.65 7.64
C HIS A 29 -37.48 -17.98 6.94
N PRO A 30 -36.57 -18.73 7.57
CA PRO A 30 -35.27 -19.06 6.98
C PRO A 30 -35.41 -20.07 5.84
N ALA A 31 -34.41 -20.10 4.95
CA ALA A 31 -34.23 -21.19 4.00
C ALA A 31 -33.87 -22.50 4.73
N THR A 32 -34.26 -23.63 4.18
CA THR A 32 -33.97 -24.98 4.73
C THR A 32 -33.33 -25.86 3.67
N GLY A 33 -32.32 -26.64 4.07
CA GLY A 33 -31.67 -27.64 3.22
C GLY A 33 -32.12 -29.08 3.51
N GLY A 34 -31.72 -30.01 2.65
CA GLY A 34 -32.01 -31.44 2.78
C GLY A 34 -33.28 -31.87 2.03
N LEU A 35 -33.89 -32.99 2.46
CA LEU A 35 -35.02 -33.64 1.76
C LEU A 35 -36.29 -32.78 1.65
N ASN A 36 -36.43 -31.73 2.47
CA ASN A 36 -37.48 -30.73 2.39
C ASN A 36 -36.84 -29.33 2.21
N ALA A 37 -36.21 -29.13 1.06
CA ALA A 37 -35.58 -27.86 0.72
C ALA A 37 -36.62 -26.74 0.56
N SER A 38 -36.38 -25.59 1.17
CA SER A 38 -37.19 -24.37 1.01
C SER A 38 -36.28 -23.17 0.75
N PRO A 39 -36.59 -22.30 -0.23
CA PRO A 39 -35.84 -21.05 -0.45
C PRO A 39 -36.04 -20.02 0.68
N GLY A 40 -36.92 -20.30 1.65
CA GLY A 40 -37.24 -19.39 2.75
C GLY A 40 -38.18 -18.27 2.32
N GLY A 41 -38.39 -17.31 3.23
CA GLY A 41 -39.19 -16.11 2.97
C GLY A 41 -38.48 -15.11 2.06
N GLN A 42 -39.16 -14.04 1.68
CA GLN A 42 -38.62 -13.01 0.79
C GLN A 42 -37.27 -12.44 1.27
N LEU A 43 -37.07 -12.31 2.59
CA LEU A 43 -35.80 -11.81 3.15
C LEU A 43 -34.67 -12.85 3.10
N ALA A 44 -34.98 -14.15 3.01
CA ALA A 44 -33.99 -15.20 2.79
C ALA A 44 -33.58 -15.25 1.31
N GLN A 45 -34.57 -15.18 0.41
CA GLN A 45 -34.36 -15.13 -1.05
C GLN A 45 -33.50 -13.92 -1.43
N LEU A 46 -33.91 -12.70 -1.04
CA LEU A 46 -33.14 -11.47 -1.28
C LEU A 46 -31.73 -11.49 -0.65
N ARG A 47 -31.47 -12.30 0.39
CA ARG A 47 -30.12 -12.47 0.92
C ARG A 47 -29.26 -13.39 0.08
N SER A 48 -29.86 -14.37 -0.60
CA SER A 48 -29.19 -15.23 -1.57
C SER A 48 -28.95 -14.49 -2.89
N ASP A 49 -29.98 -13.84 -3.44
CA ASP A 49 -29.95 -13.16 -4.75
C ASP A 49 -28.92 -12.03 -4.82
N TYR A 50 -28.60 -11.41 -3.67
CA TYR A 50 -27.64 -10.30 -3.54
C TYR A 50 -26.37 -10.68 -2.73
N ASP A 51 -26.13 -11.97 -2.44
CA ASP A 51 -25.00 -12.47 -1.62
C ASP A 51 -24.82 -11.77 -0.24
N LEU A 52 -25.92 -11.32 0.38
CA LEU A 52 -25.92 -10.57 1.64
C LEU A 52 -25.81 -11.45 2.89
N ALA A 53 -25.96 -12.76 2.75
CA ALA A 53 -25.70 -13.75 3.80
C ALA A 53 -25.17 -15.06 3.16
N PRO A 54 -24.51 -15.95 3.93
CA PRO A 54 -24.15 -17.28 3.44
C PRO A 54 -25.41 -18.05 3.01
N SER A 55 -25.49 -18.38 1.72
CA SER A 55 -26.62 -19.08 1.09
C SER A 55 -26.57 -20.60 1.29
N GLU A 56 -25.40 -21.16 1.60
CA GLU A 56 -25.22 -22.58 1.91
C GLU A 56 -25.33 -22.86 3.42
N LEU A 57 -26.10 -23.90 3.77
CA LEU A 57 -26.33 -24.33 5.15
C LEU A 57 -25.03 -24.71 5.90
N GLY A 58 -23.96 -25.04 5.16
CA GLY A 58 -22.64 -25.39 5.70
C GLY A 58 -21.76 -24.22 6.16
N ASP A 59 -22.10 -22.98 5.78
CA ASP A 59 -21.37 -21.77 6.21
C ASP A 59 -22.11 -20.97 7.31
N ILE A 60 -23.29 -21.43 7.72
CA ILE A 60 -24.02 -20.85 8.85
C ILE A 60 -23.41 -21.36 10.16
N ASP A 61 -22.56 -20.57 10.82
CA ASP A 61 -22.11 -20.87 12.19
C ASP A 61 -23.30 -20.78 13.17
N PRO A 62 -23.78 -21.89 13.76
CA PRO A 62 -24.97 -21.88 14.61
C PRO A 62 -24.77 -21.05 15.88
N ALA A 63 -23.52 -20.89 16.35
CA ALA A 63 -23.23 -20.03 17.49
C ALA A 63 -23.33 -18.54 17.11
N SER A 64 -22.93 -18.16 15.88
CA SER A 64 -23.08 -16.79 15.38
C SER A 64 -24.56 -16.40 15.24
N GLU A 65 -25.40 -17.28 14.68
CA GLU A 65 -26.86 -17.03 14.62
C GLU A 65 -27.51 -17.04 16.01
N SER A 66 -27.11 -17.96 16.90
CA SER A 66 -27.59 -17.98 18.29
C SER A 66 -27.21 -16.70 19.04
N MET A 67 -26.02 -16.14 18.82
CA MET A 67 -25.60 -14.86 19.40
C MET A 67 -26.39 -13.67 18.81
N LYS A 68 -26.65 -13.66 17.49
CA LYS A 68 -27.51 -12.63 16.86
C LYS A 68 -28.92 -12.65 17.47
N LEU A 69 -29.51 -13.84 17.62
CA LEU A 69 -30.83 -14.01 18.26
C LEU A 69 -30.82 -13.60 19.74
N ALA A 70 -29.83 -14.05 20.51
CA ALA A 70 -29.70 -13.75 21.95
C ALA A 70 -29.49 -12.25 22.24
N THR A 71 -28.90 -11.48 21.32
CA THR A 71 -28.80 -10.01 21.45
C THR A 71 -30.09 -9.26 21.10
N LEU A 72 -31.14 -9.94 20.63
CA LEU A 72 -32.43 -9.33 20.26
C LEU A 72 -32.27 -8.11 19.30
N GLY A 73 -31.31 -8.20 18.38
CA GLY A 73 -30.97 -7.12 17.45
C GLY A 73 -29.94 -6.10 17.97
N MET A 74 -29.67 -6.04 19.28
CA MET A 74 -28.72 -5.11 19.92
C MET A 74 -27.24 -5.49 19.70
N ARG A 75 -26.91 -6.15 18.57
CA ARG A 75 -25.57 -6.66 18.25
C ARG A 75 -24.46 -5.62 18.34
N GLY A 76 -24.73 -4.35 18.01
CA GLY A 76 -23.76 -3.26 18.12
C GLY A 76 -23.41 -2.91 19.57
N VAL A 77 -24.39 -2.93 20.48
CA VAL A 77 -24.17 -2.68 21.91
C VAL A 77 -23.36 -3.82 22.53
N ALA A 78 -23.73 -5.07 22.22
CA ALA A 78 -23.00 -6.25 22.67
C ALA A 78 -21.57 -6.29 22.11
N ALA A 79 -21.34 -5.87 20.87
CA ALA A 79 -20.01 -5.72 20.31
C ALA A 79 -19.19 -4.65 21.04
N ASN A 80 -19.75 -3.46 21.30
CA ASN A 80 -19.06 -2.40 22.04
C ASN A 80 -18.67 -2.84 23.46
N ILE A 81 -19.52 -3.62 24.14
CA ILE A 81 -19.18 -4.22 25.45
C ILE A 81 -18.00 -5.20 25.33
N LEU A 82 -17.93 -6.00 24.27
CA LEU A 82 -16.81 -6.90 24.01
C LEU A 82 -15.52 -6.16 23.62
N TRP A 83 -15.62 -5.03 22.91
CA TRP A 83 -14.49 -4.13 22.63
C TRP A 83 -13.91 -3.53 23.93
N THR A 84 -14.77 -3.00 24.80
CA THR A 84 -14.35 -2.48 26.12
C THR A 84 -13.67 -3.57 26.95
N LYS A 85 -14.20 -4.81 26.94
CA LYS A 85 -13.57 -5.96 27.59
C LYS A 85 -12.22 -6.32 26.98
N ALA A 86 -12.12 -6.42 25.66
CA ALA A 86 -10.86 -6.72 24.97
C ALA A 86 -9.78 -5.66 25.24
N ASN A 87 -10.15 -4.38 25.28
CA ASN A 87 -9.26 -3.28 25.62
C ASN A 87 -8.82 -3.31 27.10
N HIS A 88 -9.72 -3.64 28.03
CA HIS A 88 -9.36 -3.88 29.43
C HIS A 88 -8.38 -5.05 29.57
N TYR A 89 -8.69 -6.21 28.98
CA TYR A 89 -7.83 -7.38 29.00
C TYR A 89 -6.48 -7.15 28.31
N LYS A 90 -6.40 -6.26 27.30
CA LYS A 90 -5.12 -5.78 26.74
C LYS A 90 -4.32 -5.01 27.79
N LYS A 91 -4.94 -4.02 28.44
CA LYS A 91 -4.28 -3.19 29.47
C LYS A 91 -3.89 -4.00 30.73
N THR A 92 -4.54 -5.13 31.03
CA THR A 92 -4.16 -6.07 32.10
C THR A 92 -3.32 -7.28 31.65
N LYS A 93 -2.88 -7.34 30.38
CA LYS A 93 -2.16 -8.48 29.76
C LYS A 93 -2.85 -9.85 29.93
N ASP A 94 -4.19 -9.86 30.04
CA ASP A 94 -5.02 -11.07 30.15
C ASP A 94 -5.32 -11.63 28.75
N TRP A 95 -4.29 -12.21 28.14
CA TRP A 95 -4.32 -12.59 26.73
C TRP A 95 -5.36 -13.66 26.38
N GLU A 96 -5.71 -14.54 27.33
CA GLU A 96 -6.75 -15.55 27.15
C GLU A 96 -8.15 -14.94 27.06
N LYS A 97 -8.51 -14.05 28.01
CA LYS A 97 -9.82 -13.38 27.98
C LYS A 97 -9.92 -12.36 26.86
N LEU A 98 -8.80 -11.77 26.44
CA LEU A 98 -8.72 -10.98 25.20
C LEU A 98 -9.09 -11.84 23.98
N VAL A 99 -8.41 -12.98 23.77
CA VAL A 99 -8.67 -13.87 22.63
C VAL A 99 -10.10 -14.43 22.66
N ALA A 100 -10.64 -14.74 23.83
CA ALA A 100 -12.04 -15.14 23.98
C ALA A 100 -13.01 -14.02 23.55
N SER A 101 -12.75 -12.77 23.98
CA SER A 101 -13.56 -11.60 23.61
C SER A 101 -13.49 -11.31 22.11
N VAL A 102 -12.30 -11.40 21.50
CA VAL A 102 -12.08 -11.23 20.06
C VAL A 102 -12.83 -12.30 19.24
N LYS A 103 -12.78 -13.57 19.66
CA LYS A 103 -13.56 -14.65 19.03
C LYS A 103 -15.08 -14.43 19.15
N GLN A 104 -15.56 -13.83 20.24
CA GLN A 104 -16.98 -13.48 20.40
C GLN A 104 -17.39 -12.29 19.51
N MET A 105 -16.55 -11.25 19.36
CA MET A 105 -16.81 -10.13 18.44
C MET A 105 -16.92 -10.61 16.99
N ALA A 106 -16.00 -11.47 16.57
CA ALA A 106 -16.00 -12.06 15.23
C ALA A 106 -17.29 -12.84 14.91
N LYS A 107 -17.82 -13.63 15.86
CA LYS A 107 -19.09 -14.36 15.71
C LYS A 107 -20.32 -13.43 15.69
N LEU A 108 -20.25 -12.31 16.41
CA LEU A 108 -21.36 -11.35 16.48
C LEU A 108 -21.47 -10.47 15.21
N GLN A 109 -20.34 -10.18 14.56
CA GLN A 109 -20.25 -9.34 13.36
C GLN A 109 -19.30 -9.93 12.28
N PRO A 110 -19.53 -11.16 11.78
CA PRO A 110 -18.60 -11.85 10.88
C PRO A 110 -18.40 -11.15 9.53
N ASN A 111 -19.38 -10.38 9.07
CA ASN A 111 -19.33 -9.63 7.81
C ASN A 111 -18.80 -8.19 7.99
N PHE A 112 -18.25 -7.84 9.17
CA PHE A 112 -17.66 -6.53 9.42
C PHE A 112 -16.14 -6.62 9.35
N VAL A 113 -15.62 -6.39 8.14
CA VAL A 113 -14.20 -6.48 7.72
C VAL A 113 -13.23 -5.90 8.77
N SER A 114 -13.54 -4.72 9.32
CA SER A 114 -12.67 -4.02 10.27
C SER A 114 -12.38 -4.77 11.57
N ILE A 115 -13.24 -5.70 12.03
CA ILE A 115 -12.94 -6.56 13.18
C ILE A 115 -11.82 -7.54 12.85
N TRP A 116 -11.87 -8.13 11.65
CA TRP A 116 -10.85 -9.06 11.18
C TRP A 116 -9.51 -8.36 11.06
N GLU A 117 -9.47 -7.21 10.37
CA GLU A 117 -8.25 -6.42 10.18
C GLU A 117 -7.66 -5.89 11.49
N PHE A 118 -8.46 -5.18 12.32
CA PHE A 118 -7.93 -4.57 13.53
C PHE A 118 -7.45 -5.64 14.52
N GLN A 119 -8.22 -6.71 14.73
CA GLN A 119 -7.82 -7.72 15.71
C GLN A 119 -6.73 -8.65 15.16
N SER A 120 -6.66 -8.93 13.85
CA SER A 120 -5.47 -9.59 13.29
C SER A 120 -4.22 -8.74 13.46
N HIS A 121 -4.31 -7.41 13.29
CA HIS A 121 -3.20 -6.50 13.54
C HIS A 121 -2.80 -6.47 15.02
N ASN A 122 -3.79 -6.34 15.91
CA ASN A 122 -3.58 -6.31 17.36
C ASN A 122 -2.95 -7.61 17.88
N LEU A 123 -3.25 -8.77 17.27
CA LEU A 123 -2.59 -10.05 17.54
C LEU A 123 -1.16 -10.10 16.94
N SER A 124 -1.00 -9.78 15.65
CA SER A 124 0.24 -10.03 14.88
C SER A 124 1.32 -8.96 15.03
N TYR A 125 0.97 -7.78 15.52
CA TYR A 125 1.88 -6.66 15.76
C TYR A 125 1.90 -6.35 17.27
N ASN A 126 0.86 -5.70 17.79
CA ASN A 126 0.82 -5.19 19.17
C ASN A 126 1.13 -6.27 20.21
N ILE A 127 0.32 -7.34 20.29
CA ILE A 127 0.50 -8.40 21.30
C ILE A 127 1.76 -9.23 21.00
N SER A 128 2.14 -9.39 19.72
CA SER A 128 3.40 -10.07 19.38
C SER A 128 4.63 -9.38 19.96
N ALA A 129 4.65 -8.05 20.07
CA ALA A 129 5.78 -7.29 20.60
C ALA A 129 5.85 -7.27 22.14
N GLU A 130 4.77 -7.65 22.83
CA GLU A 130 4.64 -7.65 24.30
C GLU A 130 5.28 -8.89 24.98
N HIS A 131 5.99 -9.72 24.22
CA HIS A 131 6.62 -10.97 24.66
C HIS A 131 8.12 -10.97 24.32
N ASP A 132 8.98 -11.43 25.23
CA ASP A 132 10.44 -11.40 24.98
C ASP A 132 10.92 -12.56 24.08
N ASP A 133 10.40 -13.77 24.26
CA ASP A 133 10.76 -14.94 23.47
C ASP A 133 10.12 -14.90 22.07
N TYR A 134 10.97 -14.91 21.02
CA TYR A 134 10.57 -14.96 19.61
C TYR A 134 9.59 -16.09 19.31
N LYS A 135 9.64 -17.24 19.99
CA LYS A 135 8.69 -18.35 19.78
C LYS A 135 7.27 -17.96 20.19
N PHE A 136 7.12 -17.17 21.26
CA PHE A 136 5.83 -16.60 21.64
C PHE A 136 5.42 -15.47 20.69
N ARG A 137 6.35 -14.61 20.22
CA ARG A 137 6.07 -13.61 19.18
C ARG A 137 5.48 -14.26 17.92
N TYR A 138 6.17 -15.28 17.39
CA TYR A 138 5.79 -16.10 16.25
C TYR A 138 4.40 -16.75 16.42
N LEU A 139 4.12 -17.33 17.60
CA LEU A 139 2.81 -17.90 17.92
C LEU A 139 1.67 -16.86 17.87
N TRP A 140 1.93 -15.60 18.24
CA TRP A 140 0.93 -14.52 18.13
C TRP A 140 0.74 -14.00 16.71
N VAL A 141 1.79 -13.96 15.90
CA VAL A 141 1.68 -13.71 14.44
C VAL A 141 0.79 -14.79 13.81
N LYS A 142 1.06 -16.08 14.06
CA LYS A 142 0.20 -17.18 13.61
C LYS A 142 -1.26 -17.01 14.02
N LYS A 143 -1.54 -16.78 15.31
CA LYS A 143 -2.90 -16.56 15.83
C LYS A 143 -3.63 -15.42 15.13
N GLY A 144 -2.92 -14.34 14.77
CA GLY A 144 -3.49 -13.20 14.04
C GLY A 144 -3.77 -13.50 12.57
N VAL A 145 -2.85 -14.18 11.87
CA VAL A 145 -3.08 -14.65 10.49
C VAL A 145 -4.20 -15.69 10.45
N GLU A 146 -4.19 -16.68 11.34
CA GLU A 146 -5.26 -17.67 11.53
C GLU A 146 -6.63 -17.04 11.82
N PHE A 147 -6.67 -15.90 12.50
CA PHE A 147 -7.90 -15.16 12.73
C PHE A 147 -8.37 -14.50 11.44
N LEU A 148 -7.46 -13.88 10.68
CA LEU A 148 -7.73 -13.28 9.38
C LEU A 148 -8.21 -14.30 8.33
N LEU A 149 -7.62 -15.51 8.30
CA LEU A 149 -8.05 -16.66 7.48
C LEU A 149 -9.52 -17.05 7.75
N LYS A 150 -10.00 -16.89 8.98
CA LYS A 150 -11.41 -17.15 9.32
C LYS A 150 -12.32 -16.03 8.79
N GLY A 151 -11.80 -14.81 8.67
CA GLY A 151 -12.50 -13.67 8.06
C GLY A 151 -12.72 -13.79 6.55
N THR A 152 -11.76 -14.32 5.79
CA THR A 152 -11.91 -14.50 4.33
C THR A 152 -13.10 -15.39 3.98
N ARG A 153 -13.34 -16.45 4.77
CA ARG A 153 -14.51 -17.35 4.60
C ARG A 153 -15.86 -16.65 4.68
N TYR A 154 -16.02 -15.70 5.60
CA TYR A 154 -17.26 -14.94 5.78
C TYR A 154 -17.41 -13.78 4.79
N ASN A 155 -16.31 -13.33 4.17
CA ASN A 155 -16.26 -12.14 3.32
C ASN A 155 -15.66 -12.48 1.94
N ARG A 156 -16.23 -13.47 1.25
CA ARG A 156 -15.67 -14.07 0.02
C ARG A 156 -15.39 -13.07 -1.13
N LYS A 157 -16.16 -11.98 -1.21
CA LYS A 157 -15.98 -10.88 -2.17
C LYS A 157 -15.15 -9.69 -1.64
N GLU A 158 -14.49 -9.84 -0.50
CA GLU A 158 -13.59 -8.81 0.07
C GLU A 158 -12.13 -9.20 -0.21
N SER A 159 -11.54 -8.65 -1.27
CA SER A 159 -10.14 -8.89 -1.64
C SER A 159 -9.14 -8.31 -0.62
N LYS A 160 -9.55 -7.36 0.22
CA LYS A 160 -8.70 -6.76 1.25
C LYS A 160 -8.24 -7.74 2.33
N LEU A 161 -9.07 -8.73 2.69
CA LEU A 161 -8.71 -9.74 3.70
C LEU A 161 -7.60 -10.70 3.22
N PRO A 162 -7.70 -11.40 2.06
CA PRO A 162 -6.60 -12.23 1.55
C PRO A 162 -5.36 -11.39 1.19
N TRP A 163 -5.52 -10.14 0.72
CA TRP A 163 -4.38 -9.23 0.55
C TRP A 163 -3.65 -9.01 1.88
N THR A 164 -4.38 -8.77 2.97
CA THR A 164 -3.78 -8.61 4.31
C THR A 164 -3.16 -9.90 4.84
N VAL A 165 -3.68 -11.09 4.48
CA VAL A 165 -2.99 -12.38 4.75
C VAL A 165 -1.64 -12.41 4.03
N GLY A 166 -1.61 -12.07 2.74
CA GLY A 166 -0.36 -11.98 1.96
C GLY A 166 0.63 -10.99 2.57
N TRP A 167 0.15 -9.81 2.99
CA TRP A 167 0.96 -8.78 3.64
C TRP A 167 1.56 -9.25 4.98
N TYR A 168 0.78 -9.89 5.85
CA TYR A 168 1.30 -10.37 7.14
C TYR A 168 2.25 -11.55 6.94
N THR A 169 1.90 -12.52 6.10
CA THR A 169 2.75 -13.69 5.84
C THR A 169 4.09 -13.28 5.21
N GLY A 170 4.11 -12.22 4.40
CA GLY A 170 5.36 -11.60 3.93
C GLY A 170 6.08 -10.85 5.04
N GLN A 171 5.52 -9.71 5.46
CA GLN A 171 6.25 -8.74 6.28
C GLN A 171 6.52 -9.21 7.71
N LYS A 172 5.56 -9.86 8.40
CA LYS A 172 5.77 -10.24 9.82
C LYS A 172 6.76 -11.39 9.99
N PHE A 173 6.87 -12.30 9.01
CA PHE A 173 7.84 -13.40 9.06
C PHE A 173 9.17 -13.05 8.38
N GLY A 174 9.16 -12.20 7.35
CA GLY A 174 10.35 -11.86 6.55
C GLY A 174 11.00 -10.50 6.82
N ARG A 175 10.39 -9.59 7.62
CA ARG A 175 10.94 -8.24 7.94
C ARG A 175 10.77 -7.76 9.39
N ALA A 176 10.25 -8.57 10.31
CA ALA A 176 10.29 -8.22 11.74
C ALA A 176 11.72 -8.30 12.30
N ASP A 177 11.97 -7.74 13.49
CA ASP A 177 13.26 -7.88 14.19
C ASP A 177 13.71 -9.36 14.28
N GLU A 178 12.77 -10.28 14.49
CA GLU A 178 13.03 -11.72 14.58
C GLU A 178 12.96 -12.47 13.24
N HIS A 179 13.01 -11.79 12.09
CA HIS A 179 12.83 -12.42 10.77
C HIS A 179 13.79 -13.61 10.55
N ARG A 180 15.04 -13.52 11.04
CA ARG A 180 16.03 -14.61 10.94
C ARG A 180 15.59 -15.87 11.69
N GLN A 181 14.97 -15.70 12.85
CA GLN A 181 14.41 -16.80 13.64
C GLN A 181 13.08 -17.28 13.04
N PHE A 182 12.23 -16.37 12.57
CA PHE A 182 10.94 -16.71 11.98
C PHE A 182 11.07 -17.45 10.64
N ARG A 183 12.04 -17.09 9.79
CA ARG A 183 12.34 -17.81 8.54
C ARG A 183 13.00 -19.17 8.75
N VAL A 184 13.56 -19.43 9.93
CA VAL A 184 13.97 -20.78 10.36
C VAL A 184 12.78 -21.59 10.89
N LEU A 185 11.83 -20.97 11.61
CA LEU A 185 10.64 -21.66 12.13
C LEU A 185 9.57 -21.95 11.05
N PHE A 186 9.35 -21.00 10.14
CA PHE A 186 8.25 -21.04 9.17
C PHE A 186 8.24 -22.31 8.29
N PRO A 187 9.36 -22.74 7.67
CA PRO A 187 9.32 -23.84 6.69
C PRO A 187 8.98 -25.22 7.28
N ASP A 188 9.16 -25.40 8.59
CA ASP A 188 8.87 -26.63 9.33
C ASP A 188 7.45 -26.64 9.97
N ASP A 189 6.66 -25.56 9.79
CA ASP A 189 5.38 -25.37 10.47
C ASP A 189 4.19 -25.98 9.69
N GLU A 190 4.18 -27.31 9.59
CA GLU A 190 3.16 -28.08 8.85
C GLU A 190 1.73 -27.73 9.29
N ASP A 191 1.47 -27.62 10.61
CA ASP A 191 0.18 -27.20 11.19
C ASP A 191 -0.33 -25.85 10.65
N PHE A 192 0.58 -24.90 10.39
CA PHE A 192 0.23 -23.57 9.86
C PHE A 192 0.04 -23.59 8.34
N HIS A 193 0.91 -24.30 7.62
CA HIS A 193 0.75 -24.54 6.19
C HIS A 193 -0.59 -25.21 5.88
N ASP A 194 -1.02 -26.16 6.71
CA ASP A 194 -2.34 -26.79 6.61
C ASP A 194 -3.51 -25.81 6.85
N GLN A 195 -3.35 -24.71 7.59
CA GLN A 195 -4.39 -23.67 7.66
C GLN A 195 -4.41 -22.80 6.39
N LEU A 196 -3.25 -22.50 5.83
CA LEU A 196 -3.09 -21.68 4.63
C LEU A 196 -3.59 -22.44 3.37
N ALA A 197 -3.27 -23.74 3.27
CA ALA A 197 -3.63 -24.63 2.16
C ALA A 197 -5.16 -24.83 1.97
N LYS A 198 -5.97 -24.51 2.99
CA LYS A 198 -7.44 -24.56 2.91
C LYS A 198 -8.06 -23.49 2.00
N HIS A 199 -7.24 -22.57 1.48
CA HIS A 199 -7.68 -21.40 0.71
C HIS A 199 -6.84 -21.09 -0.53
N VAL A 200 -5.56 -21.47 -0.55
CA VAL A 200 -4.65 -21.31 -1.70
C VAL A 200 -3.84 -22.58 -1.92
N THR A 201 -3.54 -22.94 -3.16
CA THR A 201 -2.68 -24.10 -3.49
C THR A 201 -1.23 -23.78 -3.12
N MET A 202 -0.70 -24.47 -2.11
CA MET A 202 0.61 -24.18 -1.51
C MET A 202 1.82 -24.79 -2.25
N ASP A 203 1.62 -25.54 -3.33
CA ASP A 203 2.73 -26.16 -4.08
C ASP A 203 3.75 -25.12 -4.56
N ASP A 204 3.24 -24.01 -5.09
CA ASP A 204 4.03 -22.91 -5.64
C ASP A 204 4.65 -22.00 -4.55
N ALA A 205 4.39 -22.30 -3.26
CA ALA A 205 5.03 -21.68 -2.09
C ALA A 205 6.42 -22.29 -1.79
N ARG A 206 6.76 -23.43 -2.39
CA ARG A 206 8.03 -24.13 -2.19
C ARG A 206 9.18 -23.43 -2.92
N GLY A 207 10.33 -23.39 -2.26
CA GLY A 207 11.53 -22.70 -2.73
C GLY A 207 12.45 -22.23 -1.60
N GLY A 208 11.97 -22.25 -0.35
CA GLY A 208 12.85 -22.09 0.82
C GLY A 208 13.83 -23.26 0.96
N ARG A 209 14.66 -23.21 2.00
CA ARG A 209 15.63 -24.25 2.34
C ARG A 209 14.97 -25.65 2.30
N GLU A 210 15.69 -26.63 1.74
CA GLU A 210 15.19 -28.01 1.55
C GLU A 210 13.92 -28.13 0.68
N ASN A 211 13.61 -27.13 -0.14
CA ASN A 211 12.37 -27.04 -0.94
C ASN A 211 11.08 -27.08 -0.08
N LYS A 212 11.18 -26.59 1.15
CA LYS A 212 10.06 -26.33 2.05
C LYS A 212 9.35 -25.00 1.68
N PRO A 213 8.16 -24.72 2.21
CA PRO A 213 7.46 -23.48 1.94
C PRO A 213 8.23 -22.26 2.46
N ASP A 214 8.20 -21.18 1.68
CA ASP A 214 8.79 -19.89 2.03
C ASP A 214 7.69 -18.84 2.28
N ASN A 215 7.91 -17.92 3.23
CA ASN A 215 6.91 -16.96 3.67
C ASN A 215 6.60 -15.86 2.62
N TRP A 216 7.56 -15.51 1.77
CA TRP A 216 7.37 -14.58 0.64
C TRP A 216 6.70 -15.26 -0.55
N LEU A 217 7.09 -16.51 -0.86
CA LEU A 217 6.39 -17.29 -1.89
C LEU A 217 4.93 -17.56 -1.49
N THR A 218 4.67 -17.85 -0.21
CA THR A 218 3.32 -17.94 0.37
C THR A 218 2.59 -16.59 0.32
N SER A 219 3.26 -15.50 0.68
CA SER A 219 2.72 -14.13 0.62
C SER A 219 2.19 -13.78 -0.78
N ARG A 220 2.96 -14.09 -1.82
CA ARG A 220 2.57 -13.88 -3.22
C ARG A 220 1.32 -14.68 -3.62
N LEU A 221 1.18 -15.94 -3.21
CA LEU A 221 -0.04 -16.73 -3.47
C LEU A 221 -1.30 -16.09 -2.88
N TRP A 222 -1.18 -15.47 -1.71
CA TRP A 222 -2.29 -14.76 -1.07
C TRP A 222 -2.62 -13.41 -1.72
N PHE A 223 -1.62 -12.74 -2.30
CA PHE A 223 -1.87 -11.60 -3.20
C PHE A 223 -2.55 -12.05 -4.51
N ASP A 224 -2.09 -13.14 -5.14
CA ASP A 224 -2.72 -13.69 -6.35
C ASP A 224 -4.18 -14.13 -6.11
N ALA A 225 -4.49 -14.67 -4.93
CA ALA A 225 -5.88 -14.96 -4.51
C ALA A 225 -6.73 -13.69 -4.35
N ALA A 226 -6.17 -12.61 -3.81
CA ALA A 226 -6.84 -11.31 -3.73
C ALA A 226 -7.08 -10.69 -5.13
N TYR A 227 -6.14 -10.87 -6.06
CA TYR A 227 -6.27 -10.44 -7.46
C TYR A 227 -7.41 -11.21 -8.16
N THR A 228 -7.43 -12.53 -7.97
CA THR A 228 -8.47 -13.42 -8.51
C THR A 228 -9.87 -12.99 -8.07
N ILE A 229 -10.09 -12.60 -6.80
CA ILE A 229 -11.39 -12.11 -6.31
C ILE A 229 -11.83 -10.83 -7.03
N VAL A 230 -10.91 -9.87 -7.27
CA VAL A 230 -11.23 -8.64 -8.01
C VAL A 230 -11.59 -8.94 -9.46
N GLU A 231 -10.83 -9.85 -10.09
CA GLU A 231 -10.98 -10.19 -11.51
C GLU A 231 -12.19 -11.07 -11.83
N THR A 232 -12.60 -11.96 -10.90
CA THR A 232 -13.65 -12.97 -11.17
C THR A 232 -15.00 -12.66 -10.51
N ALA A 233 -15.04 -11.85 -9.45
CA ALA A 233 -16.26 -11.58 -8.69
C ALA A 233 -16.74 -10.11 -8.77
N ASP A 234 -16.17 -9.32 -9.69
CA ASP A 234 -16.37 -7.87 -9.87
C ASP A 234 -16.21 -7.09 -8.54
N ALA A 235 -15.27 -7.53 -7.71
CA ALA A 235 -15.07 -7.02 -6.36
C ALA A 235 -14.22 -5.74 -6.36
N PRO A 236 -14.68 -4.62 -5.76
CA PRO A 236 -13.91 -3.38 -5.74
C PRO A 236 -12.67 -3.49 -4.86
N ILE A 237 -11.53 -3.00 -5.35
CA ILE A 237 -10.31 -2.84 -4.53
C ILE A 237 -10.59 -1.79 -3.45
N ARG A 238 -10.47 -2.15 -2.18
CA ARG A 238 -10.78 -1.29 -1.02
C ARG A 238 -9.52 -0.84 -0.29
N GLY A 239 -9.36 0.48 -0.14
CA GLY A 239 -8.27 1.09 0.63
C GLY A 239 -6.89 1.12 -0.05
N LYS A 240 -6.80 0.78 -1.34
CA LYS A 240 -5.57 0.87 -2.15
C LYS A 240 -5.90 1.30 -3.58
N ALA A 241 -4.99 2.01 -4.24
CA ALA A 241 -5.08 2.24 -5.68
C ALA A 241 -4.67 0.98 -6.46
N PRO A 242 -5.23 0.73 -7.67
CA PRO A 242 -5.03 -0.55 -8.36
C PRO A 242 -3.57 -0.86 -8.71
N HIS A 243 -2.77 0.15 -9.10
CA HIS A 243 -1.35 -0.04 -9.41
C HIS A 243 -0.55 -0.49 -8.19
N ILE A 244 -0.84 0.05 -7.00
CA ILE A 244 -0.21 -0.37 -5.73
C ILE A 244 -0.59 -1.82 -5.45
N PHE A 245 -1.89 -2.11 -5.39
CA PHE A 245 -2.46 -3.42 -5.06
C PHE A 245 -1.87 -4.55 -5.93
N TYR A 246 -1.83 -4.37 -7.26
CA TYR A 246 -1.27 -5.36 -8.17
C TYR A 246 0.27 -5.44 -8.20
N SER A 247 0.97 -4.54 -7.51
CA SER A 247 2.45 -4.58 -7.40
C SER A 247 2.97 -5.47 -6.27
N ASP A 248 2.14 -5.77 -5.26
CA ASP A 248 2.56 -6.43 -4.02
C ASP A 248 3.00 -7.89 -4.22
N GLY A 249 2.28 -8.68 -5.05
CA GLY A 249 2.65 -10.05 -5.43
C GLY A 249 4.01 -10.14 -6.14
N PRO A 250 4.23 -9.37 -7.23
CA PRO A 250 5.54 -9.24 -7.86
C PRO A 250 6.66 -8.77 -6.92
N LYS A 251 6.43 -7.75 -6.08
CA LYS A 251 7.40 -7.31 -5.06
C LYS A 251 7.72 -8.39 -4.03
N SER A 252 6.75 -9.26 -3.71
CA SER A 252 6.98 -10.37 -2.80
C SER A 252 7.94 -11.42 -3.39
N LEU A 253 7.97 -11.62 -4.71
CA LEU A 253 9.00 -12.44 -5.38
C LEU A 253 10.40 -11.79 -5.34
N MET A 254 10.49 -10.46 -5.31
CA MET A 254 11.76 -9.74 -5.16
C MET A 254 12.27 -9.88 -3.72
N ASN A 255 11.37 -9.70 -2.73
CA ASN A 255 11.68 -9.92 -1.32
C ASN A 255 12.14 -11.37 -1.05
N TYR A 256 11.55 -12.35 -1.74
CA TYR A 256 12.01 -13.74 -1.73
C TYR A 256 13.45 -13.86 -2.20
N ALA A 257 13.77 -13.31 -3.38
CA ALA A 257 15.11 -13.38 -3.96
C ALA A 257 16.17 -12.75 -3.03
N THR A 258 15.95 -11.52 -2.57
CA THR A 258 16.82 -10.84 -1.58
C THR A 258 16.99 -11.65 -0.29
N ALA A 259 15.90 -12.24 0.23
CA ALA A 259 15.95 -13.00 1.47
C ALA A 259 16.80 -14.27 1.33
N ILE A 260 16.62 -15.06 0.25
CA ILE A 260 17.37 -16.30 0.07
C ILE A 260 18.87 -16.05 -0.18
N GLU A 261 19.23 -14.95 -0.86
CA GLU A 261 20.63 -14.51 -1.01
C GLU A 261 21.26 -14.18 0.35
N SER A 262 20.54 -13.44 1.20
CA SER A 262 21.00 -13.11 2.56
C SER A 262 21.20 -14.35 3.47
N GLU A 263 20.53 -15.45 3.16
CA GLU A 263 20.60 -16.73 3.86
C GLU A 263 21.70 -17.67 3.29
N GLY A 264 22.27 -17.35 2.11
CA GLY A 264 23.34 -18.12 1.46
C GLY A 264 22.88 -19.07 0.35
N ILE A 265 21.63 -18.93 -0.11
CA ILE A 265 21.14 -19.63 -1.29
C ILE A 265 21.45 -18.73 -2.49
N LEU A 266 22.56 -19.04 -3.16
CA LEU A 266 23.21 -18.19 -4.18
C LEU A 266 23.28 -18.93 -5.54
N GLY A 267 24.05 -18.42 -6.49
CA GLY A 267 24.19 -19.00 -7.83
C GLY A 267 22.86 -19.11 -8.60
N ASP A 268 22.71 -20.17 -9.39
CA ASP A 268 21.56 -20.48 -10.25
C ASP A 268 20.19 -20.31 -9.58
N ILE A 269 20.08 -20.59 -8.27
CA ILE A 269 18.82 -20.51 -7.52
C ILE A 269 18.42 -19.05 -7.27
N ALA A 270 19.39 -18.18 -6.93
CA ALA A 270 19.18 -16.75 -6.78
C ALA A 270 18.92 -16.08 -8.14
N GLU A 271 19.69 -16.44 -9.17
CA GLU A 271 19.47 -15.97 -10.55
C GLU A 271 18.04 -16.30 -11.02
N TYR A 272 17.60 -17.55 -10.81
CA TYR A 272 16.25 -17.98 -11.15
C TYR A 272 15.15 -17.29 -10.31
N ALA A 273 15.42 -16.99 -9.04
CA ALA A 273 14.49 -16.22 -8.20
C ALA A 273 14.31 -14.79 -8.73
N TRP A 274 15.39 -14.09 -9.04
CA TRP A 274 15.35 -12.75 -9.65
C TRP A 274 14.75 -12.75 -11.05
N LYS A 275 14.97 -13.80 -11.83
CA LYS A 275 14.29 -14.01 -13.12
C LYS A 275 12.78 -14.16 -12.94
N ARG A 276 12.32 -15.04 -12.04
CA ARG A 276 10.89 -15.24 -11.72
C ARG A 276 10.23 -13.94 -11.24
N ALA A 277 10.97 -13.13 -10.46
CA ALA A 277 10.53 -11.81 -10.02
C ALA A 277 10.42 -10.81 -11.20
N GLY A 278 11.43 -10.75 -12.07
CA GLY A 278 11.43 -9.91 -13.29
C GLY A 278 10.32 -10.27 -14.27
N ASP A 279 10.13 -11.55 -14.57
CA ASP A 279 9.04 -12.07 -15.40
C ASP A 279 7.66 -11.67 -14.82
N SER A 280 7.53 -11.63 -13.49
CA SER A 280 6.32 -11.19 -12.81
C SER A 280 6.14 -9.66 -12.85
N TRP A 281 7.23 -8.90 -12.72
CA TRP A 281 7.21 -7.45 -12.82
C TRP A 281 6.84 -6.96 -14.22
N ASP A 282 7.37 -7.59 -15.27
CA ASP A 282 7.04 -7.24 -16.66
C ASP A 282 5.60 -7.66 -17.01
N ARG A 283 5.07 -8.77 -16.45
CA ARG A 283 3.62 -9.09 -16.52
C ARG A 283 2.76 -8.05 -15.81
N TYR A 284 3.15 -7.58 -14.62
CA TYR A 284 2.49 -6.48 -13.93
C TYR A 284 2.56 -5.17 -14.73
N GLY A 285 3.70 -4.89 -15.37
CA GLY A 285 3.88 -3.76 -16.28
C GLY A 285 2.92 -3.75 -17.46
N GLN A 286 2.51 -4.93 -17.94
CA GLN A 286 1.52 -5.09 -19.01
C GLN A 286 0.05 -5.13 -18.54
N ARG A 287 -0.20 -5.09 -17.22
CA ARG A 287 -1.56 -5.03 -16.67
C ARG A 287 -2.19 -3.67 -16.97
N ILE A 288 -3.44 -3.68 -17.42
CA ILE A 288 -4.23 -2.46 -17.62
C ILE A 288 -4.68 -1.92 -16.26
N VAL A 289 -4.24 -0.71 -15.93
CA VAL A 289 -4.62 0.03 -14.73
C VAL A 289 -5.69 1.08 -15.09
N PRO A 290 -6.83 1.13 -14.38
CA PRO A 290 -7.80 2.20 -14.53
C PRO A 290 -7.41 3.43 -13.70
N HIS A 291 -7.46 4.60 -14.33
CA HIS A 291 -7.33 5.92 -13.70
C HIS A 291 -8.71 6.44 -13.25
N SER A 292 -8.75 7.29 -12.22
CA SER A 292 -10.00 7.90 -11.71
C SER A 292 -10.75 8.74 -12.76
N THR A 293 -10.07 9.22 -13.79
CA THR A 293 -10.64 9.97 -14.93
C THR A 293 -11.09 9.07 -16.09
N GLY A 294 -11.28 7.76 -15.86
CA GLY A 294 -11.71 6.79 -16.86
C GLY A 294 -10.66 6.34 -17.88
N ILE A 295 -9.48 6.99 -17.92
CA ILE A 295 -8.34 6.58 -18.76
C ILE A 295 -7.85 5.21 -18.29
N ARG A 296 -7.44 4.35 -19.24
CA ARG A 296 -6.82 3.05 -18.98
C ARG A 296 -5.47 3.01 -19.68
N PHE A 297 -4.41 2.64 -18.96
CA PHE A 297 -3.04 2.52 -19.48
C PHE A 297 -2.33 1.33 -18.83
N ARG A 298 -1.21 0.88 -19.39
CA ARG A 298 -0.29 -0.06 -18.72
C ARG A 298 0.96 0.70 -18.27
N LEU A 299 1.67 0.18 -17.27
CA LEU A 299 2.89 0.84 -16.79
C LEU A 299 4.06 0.69 -17.78
N GLY A 300 4.09 -0.39 -18.56
CA GLY A 300 5.11 -0.66 -19.58
C GLY A 300 5.11 0.36 -20.72
N ASP A 301 3.94 0.90 -21.08
CA ASP A 301 3.70 1.68 -22.31
C ASP A 301 4.34 3.09 -22.30
N GLN A 302 5.01 3.49 -21.20
CA GLN A 302 5.55 4.84 -21.02
C GLN A 302 6.48 5.28 -22.17
N GLN A 303 7.34 4.39 -22.66
CA GLN A 303 8.27 4.71 -23.73
C GLN A 303 7.60 4.74 -25.11
N GLU A 304 6.56 3.91 -25.32
CA GLU A 304 5.73 3.98 -26.52
C GLU A 304 4.98 5.32 -26.58
N ALA A 305 4.34 5.72 -25.47
CA ALA A 305 3.66 7.01 -25.36
C ALA A 305 4.61 8.21 -25.59
N LYS A 306 5.84 8.17 -25.07
CA LYS A 306 6.88 9.18 -25.34
C LYS A 306 7.28 9.24 -26.81
N THR A 307 7.52 8.08 -27.44
CA THR A 307 7.84 7.99 -28.88
C THR A 307 6.68 8.49 -29.75
N GLU A 308 5.44 8.20 -29.35
CA GLU A 308 4.23 8.64 -30.04
C GLU A 308 4.02 10.16 -29.93
N VAL A 309 4.31 10.79 -28.78
CA VAL A 309 4.37 12.26 -28.65
C VAL A 309 5.38 12.84 -29.65
N VAL A 310 6.60 12.31 -29.72
CA VAL A 310 7.62 12.80 -30.67
C VAL A 310 7.14 12.65 -32.13
N ARG A 311 6.47 11.54 -32.46
CA ARG A 311 5.88 11.30 -33.79
C ARG A 311 4.78 12.31 -34.13
N LEU A 312 3.88 12.60 -33.18
CA LEU A 312 2.77 13.54 -33.37
C LEU A 312 3.25 15.00 -33.45
N VAL A 313 4.23 15.40 -32.63
CA VAL A 313 4.91 16.71 -32.73
C VAL A 313 5.56 16.89 -34.10
N ALA A 314 6.28 15.87 -34.58
CA ALA A 314 6.89 15.91 -35.91
C ALA A 314 5.85 16.06 -37.03
N GLN A 315 4.68 15.43 -36.92
CA GLN A 315 3.59 15.60 -37.88
C GLN A 315 2.92 16.98 -37.81
N LEU A 316 2.75 17.55 -36.61
CA LEU A 316 2.23 18.90 -36.43
C LEU A 316 3.20 19.94 -37.03
N ASP A 317 4.49 19.81 -36.75
CA ASP A 317 5.50 20.76 -37.24
C ASP A 317 5.80 20.59 -38.74
N GLN A 318 5.58 19.39 -39.32
CA GLN A 318 5.53 19.18 -40.77
C GLN A 318 4.30 19.82 -41.43
N LEU A 319 3.15 19.88 -40.75
CA LEU A 319 1.93 20.50 -41.25
C LEU A 319 2.01 22.03 -41.27
N VAL A 320 2.81 22.62 -40.37
CA VAL A 320 3.09 24.07 -40.30
C VAL A 320 4.59 24.39 -40.19
N PRO A 321 5.38 24.17 -41.27
CA PRO A 321 6.84 24.28 -41.22
C PRO A 321 7.35 25.61 -40.64
N GLY A 322 8.26 25.48 -39.68
CA GLY A 322 8.91 26.62 -39.01
C GLY A 322 7.94 27.53 -38.23
N LEU A 323 6.69 27.15 -37.99
CA LEU A 323 5.78 27.97 -37.18
C LEU A 323 6.20 27.96 -35.70
N ARG A 324 6.42 26.79 -35.10
CA ARG A 324 6.89 26.67 -33.71
C ARG A 324 8.16 27.48 -33.45
N ALA A 325 9.15 27.37 -34.34
CA ALA A 325 10.41 28.11 -34.25
C ALA A 325 10.22 29.64 -34.32
N ARG A 326 9.26 30.14 -35.12
CA ARG A 326 8.92 31.57 -35.17
C ARG A 326 8.26 32.04 -33.88
N ILE A 327 7.37 31.25 -33.28
CA ILE A 327 6.73 31.57 -32.00
C ILE A 327 7.78 31.56 -30.88
N VAL A 328 8.66 30.55 -30.81
CA VAL A 328 9.76 30.52 -29.84
C VAL A 328 10.62 31.78 -29.98
N LYS A 329 11.00 32.17 -31.20
CA LYS A 329 11.77 33.41 -31.41
C LYS A 329 11.01 34.66 -30.97
N GLU A 330 9.74 34.81 -31.37
CA GLU A 330 8.87 35.93 -30.95
C GLU A 330 8.83 36.07 -29.42
N ARG A 331 8.76 34.95 -28.69
CA ARG A 331 8.80 34.95 -27.23
C ARG A 331 10.20 35.22 -26.66
N THR A 332 11.27 34.66 -27.23
CA THR A 332 12.66 34.95 -26.82
C THR A 332 13.03 36.42 -27.02
N ASP A 333 12.64 37.01 -28.15
CA ASP A 333 12.80 38.42 -28.46
C ASP A 333 11.98 39.34 -27.51
N SER A 334 11.06 38.77 -26.70
CA SER A 334 10.22 39.47 -25.72
C SER A 334 10.62 39.30 -24.24
N LEU A 335 11.64 38.48 -23.96
CA LEU A 335 12.18 38.30 -22.59
C LEU A 335 12.83 39.60 -22.07
N THR A 336 12.83 39.83 -20.75
CA THR A 336 13.52 40.99 -20.16
C THR A 336 15.05 40.84 -20.25
N PRO A 337 15.84 41.93 -20.09
CA PRO A 337 17.30 41.84 -20.07
C PRO A 337 17.84 40.89 -18.99
N GLU A 338 17.18 40.82 -17.84
CA GLU A 338 17.52 39.95 -16.71
C GLU A 338 17.24 38.47 -17.05
N GLU A 339 16.10 38.20 -17.68
CA GLU A 339 15.72 36.88 -18.19
C GLU A 339 16.67 36.39 -19.29
N GLN A 340 17.03 37.25 -20.23
CA GLN A 340 18.02 36.94 -21.28
C GLN A 340 19.41 36.68 -20.68
N ALA A 341 19.85 37.46 -19.69
CA ALA A 341 21.11 37.25 -18.99
C ALA A 341 21.12 35.95 -18.16
N ALA A 342 19.99 35.56 -17.57
CA ALA A 342 19.84 34.29 -16.85
C ALA A 342 19.81 33.07 -17.78
N MET A 343 19.17 33.20 -18.96
CA MET A 343 19.15 32.18 -20.01
C MET A 343 20.51 31.96 -20.69
N ALA A 344 21.37 32.99 -20.74
CA ALA A 344 22.70 32.91 -21.33
C ALA A 344 23.73 32.13 -20.48
N LYS A 345 23.43 31.91 -19.19
CA LYS A 345 24.24 31.09 -18.27
C LYS A 345 23.86 29.60 -18.38
N THR A 346 24.69 28.71 -17.83
CA THR A 346 24.28 27.35 -17.46
C THR A 346 23.69 27.32 -16.04
N TYR A 347 22.94 26.27 -15.67
CA TYR A 347 22.41 26.15 -14.30
C TYR A 347 23.50 26.17 -13.21
N ALA A 348 24.72 25.71 -13.52
CA ALA A 348 25.86 25.73 -12.60
C ALA A 348 26.42 27.14 -12.32
N GLU A 349 26.15 28.10 -13.21
CA GLU A 349 26.63 29.49 -13.09
C GLU A 349 25.59 30.42 -12.42
N LEU A 350 24.39 29.91 -12.12
CA LEU A 350 23.31 30.64 -11.47
C LEU A 350 23.47 30.62 -9.94
N THR A 351 24.43 31.41 -9.45
CA THR A 351 24.76 31.48 -8.01
C THR A 351 23.79 32.32 -7.18
N ARG A 352 22.85 33.04 -7.81
CA ARG A 352 21.90 33.94 -7.14
C ARG A 352 20.45 33.43 -7.30
N PRO A 353 19.62 33.41 -6.23
CA PRO A 353 18.22 33.00 -6.31
C PRO A 353 17.38 33.79 -7.34
N SER A 354 17.65 35.10 -7.51
CA SER A 354 16.96 35.90 -8.53
C SER A 354 17.31 35.49 -9.96
N GLU A 355 18.56 35.10 -10.24
CA GLU A 355 18.97 34.61 -11.55
C GLU A 355 18.36 33.23 -11.85
N GLN A 356 18.24 32.38 -10.82
CA GLN A 356 17.52 31.10 -10.92
C GLN A 356 16.03 31.32 -11.21
N MET A 357 15.39 32.28 -10.52
CA MET A 357 14.00 32.66 -10.74
C MET A 357 13.77 33.19 -12.16
N HIS A 358 14.56 34.18 -12.60
CA HIS A 358 14.43 34.77 -13.94
C HIS A 358 14.68 33.75 -15.06
N ARG A 359 15.56 32.75 -14.84
CA ARG A 359 15.67 31.63 -15.76
C ARG A 359 14.40 30.78 -15.81
N PHE A 360 13.84 30.41 -14.67
CA PHE A 360 12.62 29.61 -14.60
C PHE A 360 11.42 30.35 -15.24
N GLU A 361 11.31 31.67 -15.00
CA GLU A 361 10.33 32.56 -15.64
C GLU A 361 10.53 32.58 -17.16
N ALA A 362 11.78 32.73 -17.64
CA ALA A 362 12.10 32.70 -19.06
C ALA A 362 11.81 31.34 -19.72
N GLU A 363 12.14 30.22 -19.05
CA GLU A 363 11.92 28.86 -19.54
C GLU A 363 10.43 28.53 -19.67
N GLN A 364 9.59 29.02 -18.74
CA GLN A 364 8.13 28.97 -18.93
C GLN A 364 7.66 29.89 -20.05
N LYS A 365 8.16 31.14 -20.11
CA LYS A 365 7.79 32.11 -21.15
C LYS A 365 8.07 31.59 -22.56
N ILE A 366 9.19 30.91 -22.83
CA ILE A 366 9.48 30.38 -24.17
C ILE A 366 8.74 29.07 -24.50
N GLN A 367 8.01 28.45 -23.56
CA GLN A 367 7.32 27.18 -23.79
C GLN A 367 6.08 27.34 -24.69
N VAL A 368 6.18 26.83 -25.92
CA VAL A 368 5.12 26.88 -26.95
C VAL A 368 4.30 25.58 -26.94
N SER A 369 3.01 25.69 -26.63
CA SER A 369 2.08 24.55 -26.61
C SER A 369 1.73 24.05 -28.02
N HIS A 370 1.14 22.86 -28.11
CA HIS A 370 0.69 22.32 -29.40
C HIS A 370 -0.59 23.04 -29.86
N GLU A 371 -1.43 23.44 -28.91
CA GLU A 371 -2.64 24.22 -29.10
C GLU A 371 -2.35 25.59 -29.73
N GLU A 372 -1.33 26.32 -29.26
CA GLU A 372 -0.94 27.61 -29.84
C GLU A 372 -0.44 27.45 -31.29
N VAL A 373 0.33 26.39 -31.57
CA VAL A 373 0.80 26.07 -32.94
C VAL A 373 -0.39 25.79 -33.86
N ALA A 374 -1.47 25.18 -33.35
CA ALA A 374 -2.73 25.01 -34.07
C ALA A 374 -3.56 26.30 -34.19
N GLU A 375 -3.59 27.16 -33.17
CA GLU A 375 -4.26 28.46 -33.21
C GLU A 375 -3.62 29.41 -34.22
N ARG A 376 -2.29 29.45 -34.29
CA ARG A 376 -1.53 30.26 -35.24
C ARG A 376 -1.37 29.57 -36.62
N ALA A 377 -1.94 28.37 -36.82
CA ALA A 377 -1.87 27.66 -38.09
C ALA A 377 -2.72 28.33 -39.21
N PRO A 378 -2.28 28.27 -40.48
CA PRO A 378 -3.06 28.76 -41.62
C PRO A 378 -4.42 28.05 -41.76
N SER A 379 -5.45 28.80 -42.14
CA SER A 379 -6.86 28.35 -42.13
C SER A 379 -7.15 27.07 -42.91
N ASN A 380 -6.38 26.77 -43.96
CA ASN A 380 -6.51 25.55 -44.76
C ASN A 380 -6.00 24.27 -44.06
N VAL A 381 -5.12 24.40 -43.06
CA VAL A 381 -4.58 23.27 -42.27
C VAL A 381 -5.00 23.29 -40.80
N LYS A 382 -5.52 24.42 -40.30
CA LYS A 382 -5.88 24.68 -38.90
C LYS A 382 -6.72 23.59 -38.24
N ALA A 383 -7.71 23.02 -38.94
CA ALA A 383 -8.52 21.93 -38.40
C ALA A 383 -7.73 20.62 -38.18
N ALA A 384 -6.77 20.31 -39.06
CA ALA A 384 -5.88 19.16 -38.89
C ALA A 384 -4.80 19.43 -37.84
N ALA A 385 -4.31 20.67 -37.74
CA ALA A 385 -3.37 21.09 -36.70
C ALA A 385 -3.99 20.97 -35.30
N PHE A 386 -5.24 21.42 -35.11
CA PHE A 386 -5.95 21.25 -33.82
C PHE A 386 -6.17 19.79 -33.44
N ARG A 387 -6.44 18.91 -34.42
CA ARG A 387 -6.55 17.48 -34.16
C ARG A 387 -5.22 16.91 -33.68
N LEU A 388 -4.14 17.14 -34.42
CA LEU A 388 -2.79 16.69 -34.04
C LEU A 388 -2.34 17.26 -32.69
N ALA A 389 -2.63 18.53 -32.42
CA ALA A 389 -2.35 19.15 -31.12
C ALA A 389 -3.06 18.43 -29.97
N LYS A 390 -4.38 18.20 -30.10
CA LYS A 390 -5.18 17.48 -29.10
C LYS A 390 -4.73 16.03 -28.91
N GLU A 391 -4.37 15.33 -29.99
CA GLU A 391 -3.82 13.97 -29.95
C GLU A 391 -2.45 13.93 -29.25
N THR A 392 -1.56 14.88 -29.58
CA THR A 392 -0.25 15.05 -28.93
C THR A 392 -0.43 15.29 -27.44
N ARG A 393 -1.26 16.29 -27.08
CA ARG A 393 -1.54 16.67 -25.69
C ARG A 393 -2.10 15.50 -24.90
N ALA A 394 -3.03 14.73 -25.46
CA ALA A 394 -3.57 13.54 -24.82
C ALA A 394 -2.49 12.48 -24.53
N LYS A 395 -1.53 12.28 -25.46
CA LYS A 395 -0.40 11.35 -25.28
C LYS A 395 0.69 11.87 -24.33
N GLU A 396 0.93 13.19 -24.25
CA GLU A 396 1.74 13.79 -23.17
C GLU A 396 1.10 13.51 -21.81
N ASP A 397 -0.19 13.82 -21.70
CA ASP A 397 -1.00 13.63 -20.50
C ASP A 397 -1.07 12.15 -20.07
N GLU A 398 -0.97 11.21 -21.00
CA GLU A 398 -0.86 9.76 -20.75
C GLU A 398 0.54 9.39 -20.25
N ALA A 399 1.59 9.80 -20.95
CA ALA A 399 2.99 9.52 -20.58
C ALA A 399 3.34 10.06 -19.18
N VAL A 400 2.84 11.25 -18.81
CA VAL A 400 3.03 11.84 -17.47
C VAL A 400 2.25 11.08 -16.38
N LYS A 401 1.04 10.60 -16.68
CA LYS A 401 0.27 9.76 -15.74
C LYS A 401 0.94 8.41 -15.52
N ILE A 402 1.43 7.79 -16.59
CA ILE A 402 2.23 6.55 -16.50
C ILE A 402 3.51 6.79 -15.69
N ALA A 403 4.21 7.91 -15.89
CA ALA A 403 5.40 8.26 -15.10
C ALA A 403 5.11 8.29 -13.60
N ARG A 404 4.10 9.05 -13.17
CA ARG A 404 3.70 9.11 -11.75
C ARG A 404 3.29 7.74 -11.19
N TYR A 405 2.61 6.91 -11.98
CA TYR A 405 2.21 5.57 -11.56
C TYR A 405 3.38 4.59 -11.46
N ARG A 406 4.42 4.75 -12.31
CA ARG A 406 5.70 4.04 -12.20
C ARG A 406 6.49 4.49 -10.97
N GLU A 407 6.50 5.78 -10.67
CA GLU A 407 7.17 6.35 -9.49
C GLU A 407 6.55 5.83 -8.19
N ASN A 408 5.23 5.88 -8.04
CA ASN A 408 4.51 5.39 -6.84
C ASN A 408 4.91 3.95 -6.42
N VAL A 409 5.29 3.09 -7.36
CA VAL A 409 5.64 1.68 -7.08
C VAL A 409 7.13 1.37 -7.25
N ASN A 410 7.98 2.38 -7.45
CA ASN A 410 9.41 2.26 -7.78
C ASN A 410 9.70 1.36 -9.00
N TYR A 411 8.88 1.47 -10.05
CA TYR A 411 8.89 0.55 -11.20
C TYR A 411 10.22 0.49 -11.92
N ASP A 412 10.85 1.64 -12.18
CA ASP A 412 12.11 1.71 -12.94
C ASP A 412 13.27 1.07 -12.16
N TYR A 413 13.25 1.20 -10.82
CA TYR A 413 14.20 0.55 -9.92
C TYR A 413 14.00 -0.97 -9.91
N TRP A 414 12.78 -1.45 -9.62
CA TRP A 414 12.53 -2.89 -9.55
C TRP A 414 12.75 -3.61 -10.88
N GLN A 415 12.42 -2.97 -12.01
CA GLN A 415 12.72 -3.49 -13.34
C GLN A 415 14.23 -3.51 -13.64
N ALA A 416 15.01 -2.56 -13.12
CA ALA A 416 16.46 -2.56 -13.23
C ALA A 416 17.10 -3.63 -12.32
N ARG A 417 16.75 -3.67 -11.03
CA ARG A 417 17.30 -4.62 -10.05
C ARG A 417 17.10 -6.06 -10.49
N CYS A 418 15.88 -6.46 -10.86
CA CYS A 418 15.62 -7.83 -11.34
C CYS A 418 16.48 -8.23 -12.55
N ARG A 419 16.82 -7.29 -13.45
CA ARG A 419 17.67 -7.56 -14.63
C ARG A 419 19.15 -7.61 -14.30
N ILE A 420 19.57 -6.88 -13.27
CA ILE A 420 20.98 -6.70 -12.90
C ILE A 420 21.43 -7.81 -11.93
N GLU A 421 20.58 -8.24 -11.00
CA GLU A 421 20.86 -9.37 -10.10
C GLU A 421 20.99 -10.70 -10.89
N GLN A 422 20.36 -10.80 -12.07
CA GLN A 422 20.54 -11.91 -13.03
C GLN A 422 21.89 -11.88 -13.78
N LEU A 423 22.74 -10.85 -13.64
CA LEU A 423 24.03 -10.81 -14.34
C LEU A 423 25.05 -11.66 -13.58
N PRO A 424 25.87 -12.50 -14.25
CA PRO A 424 26.91 -13.29 -13.59
C PRO A 424 27.92 -12.46 -12.77
N ARG A 425 28.14 -11.19 -13.13
CA ARG A 425 28.97 -10.25 -12.35
C ARG A 425 28.31 -9.88 -11.00
N THR A 426 26.99 -9.80 -10.94
CA THR A 426 26.23 -9.44 -9.74
C THR A 426 26.03 -10.65 -8.83
N VAL A 427 25.72 -11.82 -9.39
CA VAL A 427 25.69 -13.09 -8.65
C VAL A 427 27.04 -13.33 -7.94
N ALA A 428 28.15 -13.20 -8.68
CA ALA A 428 29.50 -13.29 -8.10
C ALA A 428 29.88 -12.15 -7.13
N ALA A 429 29.10 -11.06 -7.07
CA ALA A 429 29.28 -9.99 -6.08
C ALA A 429 28.49 -10.27 -4.79
N ARG A 430 27.26 -10.78 -4.90
CA ARG A 430 26.46 -11.28 -3.77
C ARG A 430 27.16 -12.48 -3.10
N GLU A 431 27.75 -13.38 -3.89
CA GLU A 431 28.57 -14.49 -3.40
C GLU A 431 29.80 -14.04 -2.61
N ASP A 432 30.59 -13.10 -3.15
CA ASP A 432 31.75 -12.56 -2.45
C ASP A 432 31.37 -11.89 -1.12
N VAL A 433 30.31 -11.08 -1.09
CA VAL A 433 29.81 -10.45 0.16
C VAL A 433 29.38 -11.51 1.18
N TYR A 434 28.63 -12.52 0.76
CA TYR A 434 28.19 -13.59 1.66
C TYR A 434 29.39 -14.36 2.23
N LEU A 435 30.33 -14.76 1.36
CA LEU A 435 31.55 -15.44 1.78
C LEU A 435 32.38 -14.57 2.72
N ALA A 436 32.49 -13.25 2.48
CA ALA A 436 33.19 -12.33 3.35
C ALA A 436 32.59 -12.32 4.78
N LYS A 437 31.26 -12.28 4.89
CA LYS A 437 30.55 -12.40 6.18
C LYS A 437 30.81 -13.73 6.89
N GLU A 438 30.90 -14.84 6.16
CA GLU A 438 31.31 -16.15 6.73
C GLU A 438 32.79 -16.18 7.17
N LYS A 439 33.68 -15.49 6.46
CA LYS A 439 35.08 -15.31 6.90
C LYS A 439 35.17 -14.47 8.18
N MET A 440 34.35 -13.42 8.33
CA MET A 440 34.28 -12.65 9.58
C MET A 440 33.83 -13.52 10.76
N LYS A 441 32.76 -14.31 10.61
CA LYS A 441 32.28 -15.27 11.63
C LYS A 441 33.34 -16.30 12.05
N THR A 442 34.32 -16.56 11.20
CA THR A 442 35.44 -17.49 11.45
C THR A 442 36.78 -16.78 11.74
N ALA A 443 36.74 -15.49 12.08
CA ALA A 443 37.88 -14.62 12.39
C ALA A 443 38.96 -14.52 11.29
N LYS A 444 38.61 -14.86 10.04
CA LYS A 444 39.48 -14.82 8.86
C LYS A 444 39.45 -13.44 8.21
N LEU A 445 39.75 -12.40 8.98
CA LEU A 445 39.51 -10.99 8.61
C LEU A 445 40.19 -10.57 7.29
N VAL A 446 41.42 -11.04 7.02
CA VAL A 446 42.14 -10.73 5.76
C VAL A 446 41.49 -11.43 4.55
N GLU A 447 41.00 -12.66 4.70
CA GLU A 447 40.21 -13.33 3.65
C GLU A 447 38.87 -12.61 3.42
N ALA A 448 38.24 -12.11 4.50
CA ALA A 448 37.01 -11.31 4.41
C ALA A 448 37.23 -10.00 3.63
N ARG A 449 38.34 -9.28 3.91
CA ARG A 449 38.61 -7.99 3.27
C ARG A 449 38.79 -8.14 1.76
N GLN A 450 39.57 -9.14 1.34
CA GLN A 450 39.78 -9.46 -0.08
C GLN A 450 38.47 -9.78 -0.82
N LEU A 451 37.54 -10.49 -0.17
CA LEU A 451 36.22 -10.80 -0.74
C LEU A 451 35.33 -9.55 -0.84
N PHE A 452 35.27 -8.71 0.20
CA PHE A 452 34.56 -7.42 0.11
C PHE A 452 35.14 -6.51 -0.98
N GLU A 453 36.46 -6.31 -1.01
CA GLU A 453 37.16 -5.56 -2.07
C GLU A 453 36.80 -6.11 -3.48
N SER A 454 36.79 -7.44 -3.62
CA SER A 454 36.41 -8.15 -4.85
C SER A 454 34.94 -7.95 -5.24
N ALA A 455 34.02 -7.84 -4.27
CA ALA A 455 32.62 -7.46 -4.51
C ALA A 455 32.47 -5.98 -4.90
N TRP A 456 33.18 -5.08 -4.23
CA TRP A 456 33.14 -3.64 -4.50
C TRP A 456 33.62 -3.30 -5.90
N GLN A 457 34.64 -4.00 -6.42
CA GLN A 457 35.06 -3.86 -7.82
C GLN A 457 33.97 -4.31 -8.81
N LYS A 458 33.20 -5.37 -8.50
CA LYS A 458 32.08 -5.83 -9.33
C LYS A 458 30.92 -4.82 -9.32
N TRP A 459 30.49 -4.37 -8.14
CA TRP A 459 29.45 -3.35 -7.97
C TRP A 459 29.84 -2.01 -8.61
N GLY A 460 31.08 -1.57 -8.46
CA GLY A 460 31.60 -0.37 -9.12
C GLY A 460 31.60 -0.46 -10.66
N GLY A 461 31.74 -1.66 -11.22
CA GLY A 461 31.53 -1.92 -12.65
C GLY A 461 30.04 -1.86 -13.04
N ILE A 462 29.17 -2.51 -12.24
CA ILE A 462 27.72 -2.54 -12.45
C ILE A 462 27.13 -1.12 -12.47
N PHE A 463 27.47 -0.25 -11.52
CA PHE A 463 26.90 1.10 -11.46
C PHE A 463 27.39 2.05 -12.57
N LYS A 464 28.58 1.81 -13.12
CA LYS A 464 29.08 2.53 -14.31
C LYS A 464 28.31 2.14 -15.58
N GLU A 465 27.89 0.88 -15.69
CA GLU A 465 27.09 0.36 -16.81
C GLU A 465 25.58 0.64 -16.61
N HIS A 466 25.10 0.75 -15.37
CA HIS A 466 23.68 0.83 -15.00
C HIS A 466 23.35 1.98 -14.03
N THR A 467 23.56 3.21 -14.49
CA THR A 467 23.35 4.46 -13.73
C THR A 467 21.91 4.69 -13.20
N VAL A 468 20.92 3.89 -13.62
CA VAL A 468 19.55 3.94 -13.09
C VAL A 468 19.49 3.47 -11.63
N LEU A 469 20.24 2.43 -11.25
CA LEU A 469 20.31 1.95 -9.86
C LEU A 469 20.98 2.99 -8.96
N ALA A 470 22.17 3.45 -9.35
CA ALA A 470 22.99 4.40 -8.60
C ALA A 470 22.34 5.79 -8.38
N ASN A 471 21.15 6.04 -8.93
CA ASN A 471 20.40 7.29 -8.77
C ASN A 471 18.98 7.09 -8.21
N ARG A 472 18.54 5.85 -7.94
CA ARG A 472 17.19 5.54 -7.40
C ARG A 472 17.26 4.36 -6.43
N LEU A 473 17.50 4.66 -5.15
CA LEU A 473 17.47 3.75 -3.99
C LEU A 473 18.16 2.38 -4.21
N THR A 474 19.45 2.42 -4.48
CA THR A 474 20.36 1.40 -3.96
C THR A 474 20.86 1.85 -2.58
N GLU A 475 20.82 1.06 -1.53
CA GLU A 475 20.12 -0.20 -1.29
C GLU A 475 20.28 -0.42 0.23
N ASP A 476 19.23 -0.65 1.02
CA ASP A 476 19.41 -0.89 2.47
C ASP A 476 20.39 -2.06 2.66
N ASP A 477 20.19 -3.14 1.90
CA ASP A 477 21.05 -4.32 1.79
C ASP A 477 22.55 -3.95 1.56
N LEU A 478 22.84 -3.12 0.55
CA LEU A 478 24.21 -2.81 0.12
C LEU A 478 24.88 -1.76 1.02
N VAL A 479 24.11 -0.83 1.58
CA VAL A 479 24.61 0.14 2.57
C VAL A 479 24.87 -0.56 3.90
N GLU A 480 24.08 -1.55 4.30
CA GLU A 480 24.39 -2.48 5.39
C GLU A 480 25.64 -3.32 5.08
N ASP A 481 25.79 -3.85 3.87
CA ASP A 481 26.99 -4.60 3.46
C ASP A 481 28.27 -3.74 3.59
N ILE A 482 28.20 -2.46 3.22
CA ILE A 482 29.32 -1.51 3.39
C ILE A 482 29.54 -1.15 4.86
N GLN A 483 28.49 -1.01 5.69
CA GLN A 483 28.65 -0.85 7.14
C GLN A 483 29.38 -2.05 7.78
N VAL A 484 29.05 -3.28 7.38
CA VAL A 484 29.75 -4.49 7.84
C VAL A 484 31.20 -4.52 7.37
N TYR A 485 31.49 -4.02 6.16
CA TYR A 485 32.87 -3.82 5.70
C TYR A 485 33.62 -2.73 6.49
N MET A 486 32.98 -1.64 6.88
CA MET A 486 33.59 -0.63 7.76
C MET A 486 33.91 -1.22 9.15
N GLN A 487 33.03 -2.04 9.71
CA GLN A 487 33.28 -2.78 10.96
C GLN A 487 34.43 -3.79 10.82
N LEU A 488 34.65 -4.37 9.64
CA LEU A 488 35.80 -5.22 9.35
C LEU A 488 37.12 -4.42 9.32
N LEU A 489 37.11 -3.23 8.71
CA LEU A 489 38.29 -2.37 8.68
C LEU A 489 38.63 -1.84 10.09
N GLU A 490 37.64 -1.50 10.90
CA GLU A 490 37.82 -1.14 12.32
C GLU A 490 38.48 -2.29 13.11
N GLN A 491 38.12 -3.55 12.85
CA GLN A 491 38.77 -4.74 13.44
C GLN A 491 40.19 -5.03 12.91
N LEU A 492 40.66 -4.28 11.92
CA LEU A 492 42.00 -4.37 11.32
C LEU A 492 42.86 -3.13 11.60
N ASP A 493 42.39 -2.18 12.43
CA ASP A 493 42.97 -0.84 12.62
C ASP A 493 43.11 -0.04 11.30
N GLU A 494 42.19 -0.25 10.35
CA GLU A 494 42.16 0.39 9.02
C GLU A 494 40.95 1.32 8.84
N GLU A 495 41.10 2.38 8.03
CA GLU A 495 40.02 3.29 7.62
C GLU A 495 39.48 2.97 6.22
N LEU A 496 38.27 3.43 5.89
CA LEU A 496 37.72 3.32 4.53
C LEU A 496 38.64 4.04 3.52
N PRO A 497 39.01 3.41 2.38
CA PRO A 497 39.90 4.04 1.40
C PRO A 497 39.37 5.38 0.87
N LYS A 498 40.25 6.39 0.79
CA LYS A 498 39.91 7.75 0.33
C LYS A 498 39.34 7.83 -1.10
N GLU A 499 39.64 6.83 -1.92
CA GLU A 499 39.08 6.65 -3.27
C GLU A 499 38.22 5.38 -3.31
N PHE A 500 37.26 5.27 -2.39
CA PHE A 500 36.34 4.13 -2.33
C PHE A 500 35.47 4.08 -3.59
N ILE A 501 35.43 2.93 -4.26
CA ILE A 501 34.77 2.78 -5.57
C ILE A 501 33.23 2.95 -5.52
N LEU A 502 32.64 2.92 -4.32
CA LEU A 502 31.22 3.20 -4.08
C LEU A 502 31.02 4.48 -3.23
N GLN A 503 31.95 5.44 -3.25
CA GLN A 503 31.80 6.70 -2.48
C GLN A 503 30.54 7.47 -2.91
N ASP A 504 30.28 7.59 -4.23
CA ASP A 504 29.05 8.14 -4.81
C ASP A 504 27.74 7.54 -4.25
N LEU A 505 27.79 6.32 -3.70
CA LEU A 505 26.65 5.65 -3.07
C LEU A 505 26.48 6.13 -1.61
N LEU A 506 27.56 6.16 -0.84
CA LEU A 506 27.57 6.64 0.55
C LEU A 506 27.23 8.13 0.66
N ASP A 507 27.70 8.95 -0.28
CA ASP A 507 27.42 10.39 -0.32
C ASP A 507 25.94 10.69 -0.61
N LYS A 508 25.23 9.77 -1.29
CA LYS A 508 23.77 9.85 -1.56
C LYS A 508 22.92 9.22 -0.47
N PHE A 509 23.42 8.11 0.11
CA PHE A 509 22.71 7.29 1.09
C PHE A 509 23.65 7.04 2.29
N PRO A 510 23.88 8.07 3.13
CA PRO A 510 24.74 7.94 4.29
C PRO A 510 24.16 6.91 5.27
N PRO A 511 25.01 6.08 5.92
CA PRO A 511 24.54 5.09 6.88
C PRO A 511 23.84 5.77 8.07
N LEU A 512 22.62 5.33 8.38
CA LEU A 512 21.81 5.91 9.47
C LEU A 512 22.54 5.80 10.81
N SER A 513 22.54 6.90 11.59
CA SER A 513 23.10 6.89 12.94
C SER A 513 22.38 5.84 13.81
N PRO A 514 23.05 5.23 14.82
CA PRO A 514 22.40 4.30 15.77
C PRO A 514 21.27 4.91 16.64
N LYS A 515 20.99 6.21 16.49
CA LYS A 515 19.84 6.93 17.10
C LYS A 515 18.74 7.28 16.09
N GLU A 516 19.00 7.07 14.81
CA GLU A 516 18.14 7.44 13.67
C GLU A 516 17.66 6.20 12.90
N GLN A 517 18.20 5.02 13.17
CA GLN A 517 17.55 3.75 12.86
C GLN A 517 16.13 3.77 13.44
N PRO A 518 15.07 3.72 12.60
CA PRO A 518 13.73 3.52 13.12
C PRO A 518 13.64 2.10 13.72
N PRO A 519 12.72 1.84 14.68
CA PRO A 519 12.50 0.48 15.17
C PRO A 519 12.18 -0.44 13.97
N SER A 520 12.94 -1.51 13.79
CA SER A 520 12.89 -2.30 12.56
C SER A 520 11.52 -3.01 12.45
N GLY A 521 10.80 -2.66 11.38
CA GLY A 521 9.34 -2.81 11.30
C GLY A 521 8.61 -1.51 10.95
N SER A 522 9.21 -0.35 11.20
CA SER A 522 8.80 0.94 10.62
C SER A 522 9.47 1.19 9.26
N ALA A 523 9.30 0.24 8.33
CA ALA A 523 9.48 0.54 6.91
C ALA A 523 8.49 1.65 6.53
N ALA A 524 8.96 2.71 5.87
CA ALA A 524 8.20 3.95 5.70
C ALA A 524 6.84 3.73 5.01
N VAL A 525 5.74 3.91 5.77
CA VAL A 525 4.38 3.78 5.24
C VAL A 525 3.98 5.07 4.52
N THR A 526 4.50 5.25 3.31
CA THR A 526 4.06 6.29 2.37
C THR A 526 3.38 5.67 1.14
N ASP A 527 2.36 4.82 1.36
CA ASP A 527 1.48 4.41 0.25
C ASP A 527 0.04 4.05 0.67
N GLY A 528 -0.89 4.94 0.33
CA GLY A 528 -2.29 4.59 0.02
C GLY A 528 -3.34 4.50 1.14
N THR A 529 -2.99 4.37 2.43
CA THR A 529 -4.00 4.29 3.51
C THR A 529 -4.24 5.66 4.17
N PRO A 530 -5.48 6.19 4.20
CA PRO A 530 -5.81 7.35 5.04
C PRO A 530 -5.62 7.00 6.52
N ALA A 531 -4.74 7.72 7.20
CA ALA A 531 -4.58 7.58 8.65
C ALA A 531 -5.77 8.28 9.36
N GLU A 532 -6.83 7.52 9.67
CA GLU A 532 -7.79 7.95 10.69
C GLU A 532 -7.03 8.13 12.00
N LYS A 533 -7.02 9.38 12.51
CA LYS A 533 -6.42 9.69 13.81
C LYS A 533 -7.17 8.94 14.91
N SER A 534 -6.51 7.97 15.53
CA SER A 534 -7.02 7.30 16.73
C SER A 534 -6.82 8.19 17.96
N GLU A 535 -7.70 9.17 18.16
CA GLU A 535 -7.77 9.92 19.42
C GLU A 535 -8.46 9.05 20.49
N GLU A 536 -7.72 8.64 21.54
CA GLU A 536 -8.31 7.99 22.73
C GLU A 536 -9.09 9.04 23.55
N GLY A 537 -10.42 9.13 23.39
CA GLY A 537 -11.23 9.98 24.28
C GLY A 537 -12.73 10.00 24.02
N ALA A 538 -13.51 9.77 25.09
CA ALA A 538 -14.94 10.11 25.29
C ALA A 538 -15.97 9.73 24.20
N ALA A 539 -16.93 8.88 24.56
CA ALA A 539 -18.08 8.58 23.70
C ALA A 539 -19.18 9.68 23.77
N ALA A 540 -19.72 10.06 22.62
CA ALA A 540 -20.98 10.80 22.50
C ALA A 540 -22.09 9.89 21.93
N ALA A 541 -23.34 10.11 22.34
CA ALA A 541 -24.47 9.28 21.95
C ALA A 541 -24.94 9.54 20.51
N PRO A 542 -25.51 8.54 19.80
CA PRO A 542 -25.97 8.72 18.43
C PRO A 542 -27.17 9.67 18.34
N SER A 543 -27.09 10.64 17.43
CA SER A 543 -28.22 11.46 16.99
C SER A 543 -29.26 10.64 16.23
N LYS A 544 -30.49 11.17 16.16
CA LYS A 544 -31.62 10.53 15.47
C LYS A 544 -31.48 10.67 13.94
N PRO A 545 -32.10 9.78 13.15
CA PRO A 545 -32.18 9.96 11.70
C PRO A 545 -33.16 11.08 11.34
N ASP A 546 -32.75 12.00 10.49
CA ASP A 546 -33.63 13.00 9.89
C ASP A 546 -34.47 12.40 8.76
N GLY A 547 -35.73 12.83 8.65
CA GLY A 547 -36.66 12.42 7.62
C GLY A 547 -37.51 13.60 7.15
N ASP A 548 -37.43 13.87 5.85
CA ASP A 548 -38.21 14.80 5.03
C ASP A 548 -38.28 16.31 5.37
N LYS A 549 -38.46 17.08 4.30
CA LYS A 549 -38.64 18.54 4.28
C LYS A 549 -40.10 18.92 4.52
N PRO A 550 -40.38 20.19 4.86
CA PRO A 550 -41.04 21.05 3.85
C PRO A 550 -40.23 22.29 3.42
N ALA A 551 -40.85 23.11 2.56
CA ALA A 551 -40.38 24.45 2.15
C ALA A 551 -40.61 25.49 3.30
N GLU A 552 -40.31 26.80 3.21
CA GLU A 552 -40.56 27.70 2.08
C GLU A 552 -39.83 29.07 2.17
N GLU A 553 -39.46 29.60 0.99
CA GLU A 553 -39.26 31.00 0.52
C GLU A 553 -38.47 32.15 1.23
N LYS A 554 -37.64 32.82 0.38
CA LYS A 554 -37.39 34.29 0.19
C LYS A 554 -37.09 35.16 1.44
N SER A 555 -35.94 35.84 1.54
CA SER A 555 -35.52 36.99 0.68
C SER A 555 -34.08 37.40 1.08
N LYS A 556 -33.17 37.83 0.18
CA LYS A 556 -33.04 39.09 -0.59
C LYS A 556 -32.97 40.40 0.24
N LYS A 557 -31.75 40.87 0.57
CA LYS A 557 -31.16 42.12 0.04
C LYS A 557 -29.73 42.46 0.54
N ASP A 558 -28.83 42.61 -0.42
CA ASP A 558 -27.94 43.76 -0.73
C ASP A 558 -27.60 44.83 0.35
N GLY A 559 -26.30 45.16 0.45
CA GLY A 559 -25.74 46.45 0.91
C GLY A 559 -24.94 46.44 2.23
N ASP A 560 -23.95 47.30 2.51
CA ASP A 560 -22.80 47.91 1.79
C ASP A 560 -22.05 48.83 2.80
N ALA A 561 -20.78 49.19 2.53
CA ALA A 561 -20.02 50.36 3.02
C ALA A 561 -19.88 50.71 4.54
N SER A 562 -18.65 50.51 5.05
CA SER A 562 -17.74 51.58 5.55
C SER A 562 -17.83 52.16 7.00
N THR A 563 -16.64 52.21 7.68
CA THR A 563 -16.14 53.24 8.66
C THR A 563 -16.93 53.48 9.98
N ASP A 564 -16.37 53.74 11.18
CA ASP A 564 -14.98 53.87 11.72
C ASP A 564 -15.05 53.79 13.30
N THR A 565 -14.14 54.16 14.24
CA THR A 565 -12.83 54.89 14.25
C THR A 565 -11.99 54.57 15.52
N ALA A 566 -10.67 54.41 15.35
CA ALA A 566 -9.58 55.07 16.14
C ALA A 566 -9.30 54.69 17.66
N PRO A 567 -8.20 55.16 18.32
CA PRO A 567 -7.13 54.24 18.77
C PRO A 567 -6.38 54.58 20.11
N THR A 568 -5.18 54.00 20.32
CA THR A 568 -4.11 54.32 21.33
C THR A 568 -4.30 53.75 22.75
N ALA A 569 -3.27 53.54 23.60
CA ALA A 569 -1.84 53.90 23.55
C ALA A 569 -0.91 52.87 24.26
N ASP A 570 0.41 53.02 24.14
CA ASP A 570 1.49 52.15 24.68
C ASP A 570 2.02 52.54 26.09
N GLY A 571 2.86 51.65 26.66
CA GLY A 571 3.83 51.90 27.75
C GLY A 571 3.40 51.47 29.16
N GLU A 572 4.27 51.06 30.08
CA GLU A 572 5.69 50.60 30.02
C GLU A 572 6.03 49.91 31.38
N SER A 573 7.17 49.21 31.52
CA SER A 573 7.60 48.58 32.81
C SER A 573 8.51 49.52 33.63
N PRO A 574 8.69 49.34 34.98
CA PRO A 574 9.58 48.32 35.60
C PRO A 574 8.87 47.51 36.74
N ALA A 575 9.34 46.35 37.23
CA ALA A 575 10.55 46.01 38.01
C ALA A 575 10.65 46.77 39.36
N THR A 576 10.89 46.17 40.55
CA THR A 576 11.37 44.84 41.04
C THR A 576 10.61 44.49 42.36
N ASP A 577 10.93 43.58 43.32
CA ASP A 577 12.06 42.66 43.61
C ASP A 577 11.71 41.58 44.70
N VAL A 578 12.66 40.69 45.05
CA VAL A 578 12.91 40.02 46.37
C VAL A 578 12.02 38.85 46.90
N ASP A 579 12.70 37.69 47.03
CA ASP A 579 12.71 36.59 48.05
C ASP A 579 11.49 35.75 48.56
N SER A 580 11.78 34.44 48.66
CA SER A 580 11.32 33.38 49.61
C SER A 580 9.82 33.01 49.71
N GLU A 581 9.42 31.76 49.97
CA GLU A 581 10.13 30.49 50.30
C GLU A 581 9.84 29.36 49.29
#